data_AF-A0A7K0LYD3-F1
#
_entry.id   AF-A0A7K0LYD3-F1
#
_cell.length_a   1.000
_cell.length_b   1.000
_cell.length_c   1.000
_cell.angle_alpha   90.00
_cell.angle_beta   90.00
_cell.angle_gamma   90.00
#
_symmetry.space_group_name_H-M   'P 1'
#
loop_
_entity.id
_entity.type
_entity.pdbx_description
1 polymer ?
#
loop_
_entity_poly.entity_id
_entity_poly.type
_entity_poly.pdbx_seq_one_letter_code
_entity_poly.pdbx_strand_id
1 'polypeptide(L)'
;MTANLRTLEVDQGTKISDVRKAFESSNQDLLLVDQNTVVTNPHIELLTDYPRTVTTALVSKVKNGETRVSQGRITGASSGFHEVGHGNHSFLGIIRLSQSQREVIVDALSKIENTNHPGNVIDLILVALVRAAIVVAPA
;
A
#
# COMPACT_ATOMS: atom_id res chain seq x y z
N MET A 1 23.30 -2.47 -5.31
CA MET A 1 22.31 -2.61 -6.41
C MET A 1 21.29 -1.52 -6.19
N THR A 2 21.21 -0.52 -7.06
CA THR A 2 20.18 0.52 -7.00
C THR A 2 18.82 -0.15 -7.01
N ALA A 3 18.02 0.05 -5.96
CA ALA A 3 16.69 -0.52 -5.88
C ALA A 3 15.91 -0.11 -7.14
N ASN A 4 15.35 -1.10 -7.85
CA ASN A 4 14.55 -0.87 -9.04
C ASN A 4 13.17 -0.34 -8.59
N LEU A 5 13.16 0.90 -8.10
CA LEU A 5 12.07 1.51 -7.34
C LEU A 5 11.75 2.89 -7.92
N ARG A 6 10.49 3.10 -8.26
CA ARG A 6 9.93 4.39 -8.64
C ARG A 6 9.05 4.90 -7.51
N THR A 7 9.07 6.20 -7.24
CA THR A 7 8.19 6.81 -6.23
C THR A 7 7.06 7.57 -6.93
N LEU A 8 5.86 7.50 -6.35
CA LEU A 8 4.71 8.31 -6.69
C LEU A 8 4.14 8.90 -5.40
N GLU A 9 4.11 10.23 -5.34
CA GLU A 9 3.40 10.96 -4.29
C GLU A 9 1.89 10.88 -4.56
N VAL A 10 1.13 10.58 -3.52
CA VAL A 10 -0.32 10.42 -3.57
C VAL A 10 -0.96 11.56 -2.79
N ASP A 11 -1.89 12.24 -3.44
CA ASP A 11 -2.66 13.35 -2.89
C ASP A 11 -4.17 13.12 -3.05
N GLN A 12 -4.98 14.13 -2.69
CA GLN A 12 -6.43 14.07 -2.83
C GLN A 12 -6.93 14.05 -4.29
N GLY A 13 -6.12 14.49 -5.25
CA GLY A 13 -6.45 14.51 -6.67
C GLY A 13 -6.04 13.24 -7.43
N THR A 14 -5.13 12.47 -6.85
CA THR A 14 -4.59 11.23 -7.41
C THR A 14 -5.70 10.20 -7.55
N LYS A 15 -5.85 9.60 -8.74
CA LYS A 15 -6.83 8.54 -8.95
C LYS A 15 -6.17 7.17 -8.91
N ILE A 16 -6.95 6.15 -8.57
CA ILE A 16 -6.51 4.75 -8.63
C ILE A 16 -6.03 4.38 -10.04
N SER A 17 -6.66 4.91 -11.08
CA SER A 17 -6.26 4.70 -12.47
C SER A 17 -4.89 5.30 -12.79
N ASP A 18 -4.49 6.40 -12.15
CA ASP A 18 -3.16 6.98 -12.30
C ASP A 18 -2.10 6.09 -11.65
N VAL A 19 -2.40 5.56 -10.46
CA VAL A 19 -1.55 4.59 -9.76
C VAL A 19 -1.38 3.31 -10.57
N ARG A 20 -2.47 2.76 -11.11
CA ARG A 20 -2.42 1.56 -11.96
C ARG A 20 -1.54 1.78 -13.19
N LYS A 21 -1.75 2.89 -13.92
CA LYS A 21 -0.94 3.24 -15.09
C LYS A 21 0.54 3.40 -14.74
N ALA A 22 0.84 4.08 -13.64
CA ALA A 22 2.22 4.26 -13.17
C ALA A 22 2.90 2.91 -12.88
N PHE A 23 2.18 1.97 -12.28
CA PHE A 23 2.67 0.63 -11.98
C PHE A 23 2.81 -0.26 -13.23
N GLU A 24 1.83 -0.24 -14.14
CA GLU A 24 1.82 -1.03 -15.39
C GLU A 24 2.87 -0.56 -16.39
N SER A 25 3.13 0.75 -16.46
CA SER A 25 4.08 1.34 -17.42
C SER A 25 5.55 1.02 -17.14
N SER A 26 5.83 0.29 -16.06
CA SER A 26 7.17 0.08 -15.54
C SER A 26 7.42 -1.38 -15.19
N ASN A 27 8.70 -1.78 -15.19
CA ASN A 27 9.18 -3.04 -14.62
C ASN A 27 9.88 -2.82 -13.27
N GLN A 28 9.72 -1.62 -12.70
CA GLN A 28 10.22 -1.23 -11.38
C GLN A 28 9.08 -1.35 -10.36
N ASP A 29 9.43 -1.67 -9.11
CA ASP A 29 8.48 -1.55 -8.00
C ASP A 29 8.03 -0.10 -7.85
N LEU A 30 6.82 0.10 -7.33
CA LEU A 30 6.25 1.42 -7.14
C LEU A 30 6.05 1.71 -5.65
N LEU A 31 6.77 2.69 -5.12
CA LEU A 31 6.57 3.24 -3.79
C LEU A 31 5.52 4.34 -3.86
N LEU A 32 4.39 4.12 -3.20
CA LEU A 32 3.36 5.13 -2.98
C LEU A 32 3.62 5.79 -1.63
N VAL A 33 3.62 7.12 -1.62
CA VAL A 33 3.81 7.93 -0.41
C VAL A 33 2.69 8.95 -0.37
N ASP A 34 1.86 8.92 0.67
CA ASP A 34 0.90 10.00 0.91
C ASP A 34 1.66 11.30 1.19
N GLN A 35 1.30 12.38 0.49
CA GLN A 35 1.89 13.70 0.67
C GLN A 35 1.78 14.24 2.11
N ASN A 36 0.77 13.80 2.87
CA ASN A 36 0.55 14.23 4.25
C ASN A 36 1.33 13.38 5.26
N THR A 37 1.98 12.30 4.82
CA THR A 37 2.76 11.43 5.67
C THR A 37 4.12 12.06 5.96
N VAL A 38 4.43 12.20 7.25
CA VAL A 38 5.76 12.60 7.72
C VAL A 38 6.43 11.41 8.40
N VAL A 39 7.34 10.77 7.66
CA VAL A 39 8.15 9.64 8.13
C VAL A 39 9.61 9.94 7.83
N THR A 40 10.51 9.63 8.77
CA THR A 40 11.94 9.87 8.58
C THR A 40 12.55 8.87 7.61
N ASN A 41 13.56 9.30 6.84
CA ASN A 41 14.24 8.46 5.84
C ASN A 41 14.63 7.05 6.33
N PRO A 42 15.16 6.85 7.57
CA PRO A 42 15.52 5.51 8.04
C PRO A 42 14.34 4.52 8.09
N HIS A 43 13.10 5.00 8.28
CA HIS A 43 11.92 4.14 8.27
C HIS A 43 11.44 3.86 6.85
N ILE A 44 11.66 4.78 5.90
CA ILE A 44 11.40 4.53 4.47
C ILE A 44 12.37 3.49 3.96
N GLU A 45 13.63 3.50 4.43
CA GLU A 45 14.64 2.50 4.10
C GLU A 45 14.17 1.07 4.44
N LEU A 46 13.37 0.87 5.48
CA LEU A 46 12.79 -0.45 5.78
C LEU A 46 12.02 -1.05 4.58
N LEU A 47 11.42 -0.21 3.73
CA LEU A 47 10.71 -0.64 2.52
C LEU A 47 11.65 -0.91 1.33
N THR A 48 12.88 -0.41 1.36
CA THR A 48 13.80 -0.38 0.22
C THR A 48 15.08 -1.19 0.41
N ASP A 49 15.50 -1.43 1.66
CA ASP A 49 16.86 -1.88 2.03
C ASP A 49 17.10 -3.39 1.93
N TYR A 50 16.06 -4.17 1.58
CA TYR A 50 16.20 -5.61 1.33
C TYR A 50 15.45 -6.01 0.05
N PRO A 51 15.89 -7.05 -0.70
CA PRO A 51 15.10 -7.65 -1.77
C PRO A 51 13.80 -8.20 -1.20
N ARG A 52 12.80 -7.33 -1.09
CA ARG A 52 11.43 -7.70 -0.76
C ARG A 52 10.79 -8.23 -2.02
N THR A 53 10.46 -9.52 -2.02
CA THR A 53 9.75 -10.18 -3.11
C THR A 53 8.24 -9.91 -3.08
N VAL A 54 7.75 -9.29 -2.01
CA VAL A 54 6.33 -9.04 -1.79
C VAL A 54 6.06 -7.56 -1.52
N THR A 55 4.83 -7.16 -1.83
CA THR A 55 4.28 -5.84 -1.50
C THR A 55 4.40 -5.60 -0.01
N THR A 56 4.79 -4.39 0.38
CA THR A 56 5.08 -4.06 1.77
C THR A 56 4.49 -2.71 2.12
N ALA A 57 3.83 -2.60 3.27
CA ALA A 57 3.25 -1.37 3.77
C ALA A 57 3.87 -1.01 5.12
N LEU A 58 4.15 0.28 5.31
CA LEU A 58 4.69 0.78 6.57
C LEU A 58 3.57 0.92 7.60
N VAL A 59 3.75 0.28 8.75
CA VAL A 59 2.73 0.27 9.81
C VAL A 59 3.36 0.50 11.19
N SER A 60 2.63 1.18 12.07
CA SER A 60 3.04 1.35 13.47
C SER A 60 2.19 0.48 14.37
N LYS A 61 2.80 -0.14 15.39
CA LYS A 61 2.07 -0.96 16.36
C LYS A 61 1.25 -0.08 17.29
N VAL A 62 -0.07 -0.14 17.16
CA VAL A 62 -1.02 0.68 17.94
C VAL A 62 -2.21 -0.20 18.32
N LYS A 63 -2.55 -0.21 19.61
CA LYS A 63 -3.73 -0.93 20.10
C LYS A 63 -4.99 -0.25 19.55
N ASN A 64 -5.93 -1.04 19.03
CA ASN A 64 -7.15 -0.56 18.38
C ASN A 64 -6.87 0.33 17.15
N GLY A 65 -5.75 0.08 16.46
CA GLY A 65 -5.49 0.72 15.19
C GLY A 65 -6.45 0.24 14.09
N GLU A 66 -6.29 0.82 12.91
CA GLU A 66 -7.15 0.63 11.75
C GLU A 66 -6.67 -0.47 10.80
N THR A 67 -5.50 -1.07 11.09
CA THR A 67 -4.88 -2.17 10.34
C THR A 67 -4.67 -3.38 11.24
N ARG A 68 -4.99 -4.58 10.74
CA ARG A 68 -4.76 -5.85 11.43
C ARG A 68 -3.59 -6.58 10.80
N VAL A 69 -2.58 -6.87 11.62
CA VAL A 69 -1.39 -7.63 11.26
C VAL A 69 -1.39 -8.94 12.03
N SER A 70 -1.19 -10.04 11.33
CA SER A 70 -1.03 -11.38 11.92
C SER A 70 -0.02 -12.18 11.12
N GLN A 71 0.84 -12.94 11.81
CA GLN A 71 1.82 -13.85 11.18
C GLN A 71 2.69 -13.16 10.10
N GLY A 72 3.14 -11.93 10.35
CA GLY A 72 3.98 -11.18 9.41
C GLY A 72 3.25 -10.72 8.14
N ARG A 73 1.92 -10.62 8.17
CA ARG A 73 1.10 -10.15 7.05
C ARG A 73 0.03 -9.18 7.53
N ILE A 74 -0.31 -8.22 6.68
CA ILE A 74 -1.52 -7.42 6.84
C ILE A 74 -2.71 -8.28 6.40
N THR A 75 -3.64 -8.54 7.33
CA THR A 75 -4.83 -9.38 7.12
C THR A 75 -6.13 -8.58 7.14
N GLY A 76 -6.06 -7.30 7.51
CA GLY A 76 -7.16 -6.35 7.41
C GLY A 76 -6.62 -4.93 7.35
N ALA A 77 -7.26 -4.08 6.55
CA ALA A 77 -7.02 -2.63 6.55
C ALA A 77 -8.37 -1.90 6.51
N SER A 78 -8.41 -0.70 7.07
CA SER A 78 -9.59 0.15 7.02
C SER A 78 -9.37 1.33 6.06
N SER A 79 -10.46 1.91 5.59
CA SER A 79 -10.52 3.14 4.81
C SER A 79 -11.83 3.86 5.12
N GLY A 80 -12.08 5.02 4.49
CA GLY A 80 -13.38 5.70 4.58
C GLY A 80 -14.58 4.88 4.07
N PHE A 81 -14.34 3.72 3.45
CA PHE A 81 -15.37 2.82 2.92
C PHE A 81 -15.49 1.48 3.66
N HIS A 82 -14.45 1.04 4.36
CA HIS A 82 -14.42 -0.26 5.02
C HIS A 82 -13.71 -0.17 6.36
N GLU A 83 -14.28 -0.79 7.41
CA GLU A 83 -13.69 -0.79 8.74
C GLU A 83 -13.39 -2.21 9.23
N VAL A 84 -12.20 -2.40 9.80
CA VAL A 84 -11.73 -3.69 10.35
C VAL A 84 -11.97 -3.81 11.87
N GLY A 85 -12.44 -2.73 12.50
CA GLY A 85 -12.96 -2.62 13.87
C GLY A 85 -11.89 -2.65 14.98
N HIS A 86 -11.07 -3.70 15.02
CA HIS A 86 -10.05 -3.90 16.08
C HIS A 86 -8.69 -4.29 15.50
N GLY A 87 -8.05 -3.36 14.79
CA GLY A 87 -6.67 -3.55 14.34
C GLY A 87 -5.67 -3.50 15.51
N ASN A 88 -4.46 -3.93 15.23
CA ASN A 88 -3.33 -3.89 16.16
C ASN A 88 -2.16 -3.04 15.63
N HIS A 89 -2.36 -2.40 14.47
CA HIS A 89 -1.44 -1.47 13.85
C HIS A 89 -2.21 -0.31 13.21
N SER A 90 -1.50 0.78 12.98
CA SER A 90 -1.94 1.90 12.15
C SER A 90 -1.12 1.97 10.88
N PHE A 91 -1.77 2.23 9.75
CA PHE A 91 -1.10 2.38 8.46
C PHE A 91 -0.55 3.79 8.34
N LEU A 92 0.72 3.92 7.93
CA LEU A 92 1.42 5.20 7.92
C LEU A 92 1.38 5.89 6.54
N GLY A 93 0.56 5.43 5.60
CA GLY A 93 0.43 6.06 4.29
C GLY A 93 1.63 5.85 3.37
N ILE A 94 2.37 4.74 3.54
CA ILE A 94 3.46 4.36 2.62
C ILE A 94 3.34 2.88 2.26
N ILE A 95 3.27 2.58 0.96
CA ILE A 95 3.22 1.20 0.47
C ILE A 95 4.09 1.02 -0.78
N ARG A 96 4.91 -0.03 -0.79
CA ARG A 96 5.65 -0.49 -1.96
C ARG A 96 4.89 -1.61 -2.65
N LEU A 97 4.45 -1.37 -3.89
CA LEU A 97 3.88 -2.37 -4.79
C LEU A 97 5.00 -3.14 -5.49
N SER A 98 5.01 -4.46 -5.31
CA SER A 98 6.05 -5.33 -5.89
C SER A 98 5.67 -5.83 -7.29
N GLN A 99 6.59 -5.71 -8.25
CA GLN A 99 6.45 -6.28 -9.58
C GLN A 99 6.38 -7.82 -9.58
N SER A 100 6.86 -8.48 -8.53
CA SER A 100 6.69 -9.94 -8.39
C SER A 100 5.22 -10.35 -8.20
N GLN A 101 4.34 -9.42 -7.83
CA GLN A 101 2.90 -9.63 -7.71
C GLN A 101 2.11 -8.79 -8.74
N ARG A 102 2.77 -8.38 -9.84
CA ARG A 102 2.22 -7.44 -10.82
C ARG A 102 0.83 -7.79 -11.30
N GLU A 103 0.64 -8.99 -11.82
CA GLU A 103 -0.62 -9.40 -12.45
C GLU A 103 -1.81 -9.30 -11.50
N VAL A 104 -1.65 -9.81 -10.26
CA VAL A 104 -2.71 -9.77 -9.25
C VAL A 104 -2.97 -8.36 -8.72
N ILE A 105 -1.93 -7.52 -8.60
CA ILE A 105 -2.09 -6.11 -8.20
C ILE A 105 -2.85 -5.33 -9.26
N VAL A 106 -2.47 -5.49 -10.54
CA VAL A 106 -3.13 -4.83 -11.66
C VAL A 106 -4.60 -5.23 -11.74
N ASP A 107 -4.91 -6.52 -11.61
CA ASP A 107 -6.30 -7.01 -11.57
C ASP A 107 -7.07 -6.39 -10.40
N ALA A 108 -6.49 -6.37 -9.19
CA ALA A 108 -7.10 -5.76 -8.02
C ALA A 108 -7.38 -4.26 -8.22
N LEU A 109 -6.42 -3.50 -8.74
CA LEU A 109 -6.57 -2.06 -9.01
C LEU A 109 -7.60 -1.80 -10.12
N SER A 110 -7.70 -2.65 -11.14
CA SER A 110 -8.70 -2.49 -12.20
C SER A 110 -10.13 -2.59 -11.67
N LYS A 111 -10.37 -3.45 -10.69
CA LYS A 111 -11.69 -3.63 -10.06
C LYS A 111 -12.15 -2.42 -9.26
N ILE A 112 -11.21 -1.57 -8.80
CA ILE A 112 -11.52 -0.39 -7.99
C ILE A 112 -11.26 0.94 -8.70
N GLU A 113 -10.79 0.93 -9.96
CA GLU A 113 -10.31 2.14 -10.66
C GLU A 113 -11.39 3.22 -10.89
N ASN A 114 -12.65 2.80 -11.00
CA ASN A 114 -13.80 3.66 -11.26
C ASN A 114 -14.62 3.95 -9.98
N THR A 115 -14.07 3.63 -8.81
CA THR A 115 -14.76 3.87 -7.55
C THR A 115 -14.65 5.34 -7.15
N ASN A 116 -15.76 5.92 -6.70
CA ASN A 116 -15.82 7.26 -6.11
C ASN A 116 -15.94 7.16 -4.59
N HIS A 117 -15.32 6.15 -3.98
CA HIS A 117 -15.43 5.93 -2.54
C HIS A 117 -14.71 7.05 -1.78
N PRO A 118 -15.33 7.59 -0.72
CA PRO A 118 -14.69 8.59 0.11
C PRO A 118 -13.51 7.95 0.87
N GLY A 119 -12.40 8.69 0.98
CA GLY A 119 -11.21 8.25 1.69
C GLY A 119 -9.94 8.54 0.91
N ASN A 120 -8.80 8.26 1.55
CA ASN A 120 -7.51 8.37 0.89
C ASN A 120 -7.32 7.22 -0.09
N VAL A 121 -6.82 7.51 -1.29
CA VAL A 121 -6.60 6.50 -2.33
C VAL A 121 -5.64 5.42 -1.87
N ILE A 122 -4.62 5.77 -1.10
CA ILE A 122 -3.65 4.79 -0.60
C ILE A 122 -4.27 3.79 0.40
N ASP A 123 -5.22 4.24 1.21
CA ASP A 123 -5.97 3.37 2.13
C ASP A 123 -6.87 2.42 1.36
N LEU A 124 -7.58 2.94 0.34
CA LEU A 124 -8.43 2.13 -0.53
C LEU A 124 -7.63 1.08 -1.29
N ILE A 125 -6.43 1.42 -1.75
CA ILE A 125 -5.49 0.48 -2.37
C ILE A 125 -5.12 -0.61 -1.37
N LEU A 126 -4.71 -0.26 -0.14
CA LEU A 126 -4.35 -1.26 0.87
C LEU A 126 -5.53 -2.21 1.17
N VAL A 127 -6.73 -1.67 1.31
CA VAL A 127 -7.98 -2.47 1.47
C VAL A 127 -8.17 -3.42 0.30
N ALA A 128 -8.04 -2.95 -0.93
CA ALA A 128 -8.25 -3.76 -2.13
C ALA A 128 -7.23 -4.90 -2.23
N LEU A 129 -5.95 -4.63 -1.94
CA LEU A 129 -4.90 -5.65 -1.95
C LEU A 129 -5.16 -6.74 -0.92
N VAL A 130 -5.51 -6.36 0.31
CA VAL A 130 -5.83 -7.30 1.39
C VAL A 130 -7.07 -8.13 1.05
N ARG A 131 -8.13 -7.50 0.50
CA ARG A 131 -9.35 -8.21 0.09
C ARG A 131 -9.16 -9.12 -1.12
N ALA A 132 -8.22 -8.79 -2.00
CA ALA A 132 -7.80 -9.65 -3.11
C ALA A 132 -6.86 -10.79 -2.67
N ALA A 133 -6.63 -10.95 -1.35
CA ALA A 133 -5.71 -11.93 -0.76
C ALA A 133 -4.25 -11.81 -1.22
N ILE A 134 -3.86 -10.63 -1.71
CA ILE A 134 -2.48 -10.34 -2.09
C ILE A 134 -1.64 -10.27 -0.81
N VAL A 135 -0.46 -10.91 -0.83
CA VAL A 135 0.48 -10.85 0.30
C VAL A 135 0.97 -9.42 0.45
N VAL A 136 0.64 -8.77 1.57
CA VAL A 136 1.21 -7.49 1.99
C VAL A 136 1.93 -7.70 3.31
N ALA A 137 3.24 -7.52 3.31
CA ALA A 137 4.06 -7.58 4.52
C ALA A 137 4.00 -6.25 5.28
N PRO A 138 3.94 -6.26 6.62
CA PRO A 138 4.19 -5.08 7.43
C PRO A 138 5.70 -4.77 7.41
N ALA A 139 6.05 -3.48 7.36
CA ALA A 139 7.37 -2.97 7.68
C ALA A 139 7.27 -2.07 8.92
#